data_AF-A0A7V0XGM8-F1
#
_entry.id   AF-A0A7V0XGM8-F1
#
_cell.length_a   1.000
_cell.length_b   1.000
_cell.length_c   1.000
_cell.angle_alpha   90.00
_cell.angle_beta   90.00
_cell.angle_gamma   90.00
#
_symmetry.space_group_name_H-M   'P 1'
#
loop_
_entity.id
_entity.type
_entity.pdbx_description
1 polymer ?
#
loop_
_entity_poly.entity_id
_entity_poly.type
_entity_poly.pdbx_seq_one_letter_code
_entity_poly.pdbx_strand_id
1 'polypeptide(L)' 'HFFYSFAQSAGANLSIRFSGKNEHHQIEAVFKAVARSIRQAIGRDPHYSKMSSTKGSL' A
#
# COMPACT_ATOMS: atom_id res chain seq x y z
N HIS A 1 12.40 1.69 -8.55
CA HIS A 1 13.16 0.74 -7.71
C HIS A 1 12.66 0.72 -6.26
N PHE A 2 12.68 1.84 -5.52
CA PHE A 2 12.29 1.90 -4.10
C PHE A 2 11.00 1.12 -3.75
N PHE A 3 9.86 1.45 -4.38
CA PHE A 3 8.58 0.80 -4.07
C PHE A 3 8.52 -0.68 -4.44
N TYR A 4 9.30 -1.11 -5.44
CA TYR A 4 9.41 -2.52 -5.79
C TYR A 4 10.13 -3.29 -4.67
N SER A 5 11.31 -2.82 -4.25
CA SER A 5 12.05 -3.42 -3.14
C SER A 5 11.26 -3.37 -1.83
N PHE A 6 10.57 -2.25 -1.57
CA PHE A 6 9.68 -2.11 -0.41
C PHE A 6 8.59 -3.18 -0.42
N ALA A 7 7.86 -3.33 -1.54
CA ALA A 7 6.78 -4.32 -1.66
C ALA A 7 7.30 -5.75 -1.48
N GLN A 8 8.45 -6.06 -2.07
CA GLN A 8 9.10 -7.36 -1.95
C GLN A 8 9.50 -7.68 -0.50
N SER A 9 10.16 -6.74 0.18
CA SER A 9 10.57 -6.91 1.59
C SER A 9 9.39 -6.95 2.55
N ALA A 10 8.31 -6.22 2.26
CA ALA A 10 7.10 -6.19 3.09
C ALA A 10 6.18 -7.40 2.86
N GLY A 11 6.44 -8.25 1.86
CA GLY A 11 5.53 -9.32 1.46
C GLY A 11 4.17 -8.79 0.99
N ALA A 12 4.15 -7.60 0.40
CA ALA A 12 2.93 -6.88 0.06
C ALA A 12 2.77 -6.76 -1.46
N ASN A 13 1.53 -6.93 -1.94
CA ASN A 13 1.19 -6.58 -3.30
C ASN A 13 0.90 -5.08 -3.40
N LEU A 14 1.73 -4.34 -4.13
CA LEU A 14 1.64 -2.89 -4.28
C LEU A 14 1.47 -2.50 -5.75
N SER A 15 0.37 -1.80 -6.05
CA SER A 15 0.09 -1.23 -7.37
C SER A 15 0.04 0.28 -7.29
N ILE A 16 0.77 0.96 -8.17
CA ILE A 16 0.89 2.43 -8.18
C ILE A 16 0.68 2.92 -9.61
N ARG A 17 -0.24 3.86 -9.78
CA ARG A 17 -0.42 4.61 -11.03
C ARG A 17 -0.52 6.09 -10.70
N PHE A 18 0.21 6.93 -11.44
CA PHE A 18 0.19 8.37 -11.28
C PHE A 18 0.29 9.05 -12.65
N SER A 19 -0.10 10.32 -12.69
CA SER A 19 0.03 11.17 -13.88
C SER A 19 0.30 12.61 -13.44
N GLY A 20 0.95 13.41 -14.28
CA GLY A 20 1.36 14.77 -13.95
C GLY A 20 2.49 15.27 -14.84
N LYS A 21 2.86 16.53 -14.69
CA LYS A 21 3.91 17.18 -15.49
C LYS A 21 5.16 17.57 -14.68
N ASN A 22 5.06 17.57 -13.35
CA ASN A 22 6.16 17.94 -12.45
C ASN A 22 6.58 16.70 -11.65
N GLU A 23 7.84 16.30 -11.80
CA GLU A 23 8.38 15.08 -11.19
C GLU A 23 8.40 15.14 -9.66
N HIS A 24 8.70 16.31 -9.07
CA HIS A 24 8.71 16.51 -7.63
C HIS A 24 7.31 16.30 -7.02
N HIS A 25 6.29 16.92 -7.62
CA HIS A 25 4.91 16.74 -7.17
C HIS A 25 4.40 15.32 -7.41
N GLN A 26 4.80 14.67 -8.51
CA GLN A 26 4.42 13.28 -8.78
C GLN A 26 4.95 12.33 -7.72
N ILE A 27 6.25 12.40 -7.40
CA ILE A 27 6.83 11.50 -6.42
C ILE A 27 6.26 11.75 -5.03
N GLU A 28 6.10 13.02 -4.63
CA GLU A 28 5.48 13.39 -3.36
C GLU A 28 4.03 12.87 -3.26
N ALA A 29 3.24 13.00 -4.33
CA ALA A 29 1.88 12.49 -4.39
C ALA A 29 1.84 10.95 -4.25
N VAL A 30 2.76 10.24 -4.91
CA VAL A 30 2.88 8.78 -4.79
C VAL A 30 3.21 8.37 -3.35
N PHE A 31 4.21 8.99 -2.71
CA PHE A 31 4.55 8.69 -1.31
C PHE A 31 3.37 8.94 -0.37
N LYS A 32 2.68 10.09 -0.51
CA LYS A 32 1.48 10.40 0.28
C LYS A 32 0.36 9.39 0.07
N ALA A 33 0.12 8.98 -1.19
CA ALA A 33 -0.91 8.00 -1.51
C ALA A 33 -0.60 6.63 -0.90
N VAL A 34 0.64 6.15 -1.05
CA VAL A 34 1.09 4.87 -0.48
C VAL A 34 0.99 4.88 1.05
N ALA A 35 1.43 5.96 1.71
CA ALA A 35 1.32 6.08 3.17
C ALA A 35 -0.13 5.98 3.65
N ARG A 36 -1.08 6.63 2.95
CA ARG A 36 -2.52 6.54 3.26
C ARG A 36 -3.07 5.14 3.03
N SER A 37 -2.72 4.49 1.93
CA SER A 37 -3.15 3.12 1.63
C SER A 37 -2.63 2.11 2.65
N ILE A 38 -1.38 2.22 3.08
CA ILE A 38 -0.82 1.36 4.14
C ILE A 38 -1.57 1.59 5.45
N ARG A 39 -1.80 2.84 5.85
CA ARG A 39 -2.57 3.15 7.07
C ARG A 39 -3.96 2.50 7.07
N GLN A 40 -4.62 2.47 5.91
CA GLN A 40 -5.91 1.78 5.76
C GLN A 40 -5.76 0.26 5.84
N ALA A 41 -4.76 -0.31 5.16
CA ALA A 41 -4.54 -1.75 5.11
C ALA A 41 -4.16 -2.37 6.47
N ILE A 42 -3.43 -1.65 7.32
CA ILE A 42 -3.06 -2.11 8.67
C ILE A 42 -4.11 -1.79 9.73
N GLY A 43 -5.15 -1.03 9.38
CA GLY A 43 -6.23 -0.69 10.29
C GLY A 43 -7.00 -1.93 10.71
N ARG A 44 -7.19 -2.11 12.02
CA ARG A 44 -8.04 -3.20 12.54
C ARG A 44 -9.50 -2.78 12.46
N ASP A 45 -10.31 -3.60 11.82
CA ASP A 45 -11.76 -3.41 11.81
C ASP A 45 -12.36 -4.01 13.11
N PRO A 46 -12.98 -3.19 13.98
CA PRO A 46 -13.57 -3.68 15.23
C PRO A 46 -14.76 -4.62 15.01
N HIS A 47 -15.35 -4.62 13.81
CA HIS A 47 -16.47 -5.49 13.45
C HIS A 47 -16.02 -6.78 12.76
N TYR A 48 -14.74 -6.91 12.42
CA TYR A 48 -14.21 -8.08 11.72
C TYR A 48 -13.04 -8.70 12.48
N SER A 49 -13.34 -9.71 13.29
CA SER A 49 -12.36 -10.42 14.14
C SER A 49 -11.70 -11.64 13.46
N LYS A 50 -12.09 -11.97 12.22
CA LYS A 50 -11.58 -13.13 11.49
C LYS A 50 -10.43 -12.72 10.56
N MET A 51 -9.58 -13.68 10.20
CA MET A 51 -8.54 -13.45 9.20
C MET A 51 -9.18 -13.12 7.85
N SER A 52 -8.67 -12.08 7.18
CA SER A 52 -9.12 -11.64 5.85
C SER A 52 -8.59 -12.54 4.73
N SER A 53 -8.75 -13.86 4.88
CA SER A 53 -8.39 -14.87 3.89
C SER A 53 -9.29 -16.09 4.02
N THR A 54 -9.88 -16.53 2.91
CA THR A 54 -10.71 -17.75 2.85
C THR A 54 -9.87 -19.03 2.97
N LYS A 55 -8.56 -18.95 2.73
CA LYS A 55 -7.63 -20.08 2.85
C LYS A 55 -7.09 -20.26 4.27
N GLY A 56 -7.38 -19.33 5.18
CA GLY A 56 -6.88 -19.37 6.56
C GLY A 56 -5.41 -18.99 6.73
N SER A 57 -4.75 -18.52 5.66
CA SER A 57 -3.37 -18.02 5.68
C SER A 57 -3.24 -16.76 4.81
N LEU A 58 -2.21 -15.95 5.07
CA LEU A 58 -1.80 -14.79 4.27
C LEU A 58 -0.55 -15.09 3.46
#